data_AF-A0A497SJW2-F1
#
_entry.id   AF-A0A497SJW2-F1
#
_cell.length_a   1.000
_cell.length_b   1.000
_cell.length_c   1.000
_cell.angle_alpha   90.00
_cell.angle_beta   90.00
_cell.angle_gamma   90.00
#
_symmetry.space_group_name_H-M   'P 1'
#
loop_
_entity.id
_entity.type
_entity.pdbx_description
1 polymer ?
#
loop_
_entity_poly.entity_id
_entity_poly.type
_entity_poly.pdbx_seq_one_letter_code
_entity_poly.pdbx_strand_id
1 'polypeptide(L)'
;MKKGITPIISIIVLLLITVALAGVAWTYLSNYLNTQIASSFTIVPGSPTCVDVGGDNQITVVVQNTGTTSLGKASFVQAQVDGTDVSGDLSDTGIDPNSAGPILSGYDCGNTGAGGCDHGSHTVILSTASGTAQRSVVCP
;
A
#
# COMPACT_ATOMS: atom_id res chain seq x y z
N MET A 1 62.13 20.96 -10.90
CA MET A 1 60.86 21.51 -10.38
C MET A 1 59.73 20.55 -10.74
N LYS A 2 59.33 19.64 -9.85
CA LYS A 2 58.23 18.68 -10.04
C LYS A 2 57.37 18.71 -8.76
N LYS A 3 56.54 19.74 -8.59
CA LYS A 3 55.67 19.89 -7.40
C LYS A 3 54.21 20.29 -7.72
N GLY A 4 53.82 20.36 -8.99
CA GLY A 4 52.48 20.85 -9.39
C GLY A 4 51.43 19.78 -9.73
N ILE A 5 51.83 18.52 -9.96
CA ILE A 5 50.92 17.50 -10.52
C ILE A 5 50.04 16.85 -9.43
N THR A 6 50.57 16.74 -8.21
CA THR A 6 49.88 16.16 -7.03
C THR A 6 48.54 16.82 -6.68
N PRO A 7 48.42 18.16 -6.59
CA PRO A 7 47.14 18.80 -6.28
C PRO A 7 46.12 18.64 -7.42
N ILE A 8 46.56 18.64 -8.68
CA ILE A 8 45.69 18.45 -9.85
C ILE A 8 45.07 17.04 -9.82
N ILE A 9 45.89 16.02 -9.59
CA ILE A 9 45.41 14.64 -9.48
C ILE A 9 44.43 14.49 -8.31
N SER A 10 44.72 15.14 -7.17
CA SER A 10 43.86 15.07 -5.99
C SER A 10 42.47 15.68 -6.24
N ILE A 11 42.40 16.82 -6.95
CA ILE A 11 41.12 17.42 -7.37
C ILE A 11 40.37 16.50 -8.32
N ILE A 12 41.04 15.92 -9.31
CA ILE A 12 40.40 14.98 -10.26
C ILE A 12 39.81 13.77 -9.52
N VAL A 13 40.58 13.18 -8.60
CA VAL A 13 40.12 12.03 -7.79
C VAL A 13 38.94 12.43 -6.90
N LEU A 14 38.99 13.59 -6.24
CA LEU A 14 37.88 14.09 -5.43
C LEU A 14 36.62 14.28 -6.28
N LEU A 15 36.76 14.82 -7.49
CA LEU A 15 35.66 15.03 -8.43
C LEU A 15 35.05 13.70 -8.87
N LEU A 16 35.87 12.70 -9.20
CA LEU A 16 35.38 11.36 -9.54
C LEU A 16 34.63 10.69 -8.39
N ILE A 17 35.12 10.83 -7.15
CA ILE A 17 34.41 10.33 -5.96
C ILE A 17 33.07 11.05 -5.81
N THR A 18 33.02 12.37 -5.99
CA THR A 18 31.77 13.13 -5.88
C THR A 18 30.74 12.70 -6.92
N VAL A 19 31.16 12.45 -8.17
CA VAL A 19 30.28 11.95 -9.23
C VAL A 19 29.78 10.54 -8.92
N ALA A 20 30.66 9.66 -8.41
CA ALA A 20 30.27 8.32 -7.99
C ALA A 20 29.23 8.34 -6.86
N LEU A 21 29.43 9.18 -5.83
CA LEU A 21 28.49 9.36 -4.73
C LEU A 21 27.16 9.96 -5.18
N ALA A 22 27.20 10.94 -6.09
CA ALA A 22 25.98 11.50 -6.68
C ALA A 22 25.19 10.45 -7.48
N GLY A 23 25.88 9.57 -8.23
CA GLY A 23 25.26 8.49 -8.98
C GLY A 23 24.53 7.47 -8.09
N VAL A 24 25.16 7.05 -6.99
CA VAL A 24 24.51 6.12 -6.04
C VAL A 24 23.35 6.79 -5.29
N ALA A 25 23.50 8.06 -4.91
CA ALA A 25 22.44 8.82 -4.26
C ALA A 25 21.22 9.00 -5.18
N TRP A 26 21.43 9.30 -6.47
CA TRP A 26 20.36 9.38 -7.46
C TRP A 26 19.65 8.04 -7.65
N THR A 27 20.40 6.96 -7.76
CA THR A 27 19.83 5.61 -7.93
C THR A 27 18.97 5.23 -6.71
N TYR A 28 19.46 5.50 -5.50
CA TYR A 28 18.71 5.28 -4.27
C TYR A 28 17.41 6.10 -4.24
N LEU A 29 17.51 7.41 -4.52
CA LEU A 29 16.34 8.29 -4.51
C LEU A 29 15.31 7.89 -5.57
N SER A 30 15.75 7.57 -6.78
CA SER A 30 14.89 7.11 -7.86
C SER A 30 14.12 5.84 -7.47
N ASN A 31 14.81 4.86 -6.88
CA ASN A 31 14.16 3.64 -6.41
C ASN A 31 13.16 3.92 -5.28
N TYR A 32 13.55 4.74 -4.30
CA TYR A 32 12.68 5.11 -3.18
C TYR A 32 11.39 5.80 -3.63
N LEU A 33 11.47 6.73 -4.57
CA LEU A 33 10.30 7.40 -5.13
C LEU A 33 9.43 6.45 -5.95
N ASN A 34 10.03 5.54 -6.73
CA ASN A 34 9.28 4.52 -7.47
C ASN A 34 8.53 3.57 -6.53
N THR A 35 9.12 3.17 -5.41
CA THR A 35 8.45 2.32 -4.42
C THR A 35 7.25 3.02 -3.78
N GLN A 36 7.32 4.33 -3.55
CA GLN A 36 6.19 5.09 -3.00
C GLN A 36 5.00 5.16 -3.95
N ILE A 37 5.20 5.24 -5.27
CA ILE A 37 4.10 5.27 -6.23
C ILE A 37 3.65 3.89 -6.71
N ALA A 38 4.47 2.86 -6.51
CA ALA A 38 4.23 1.50 -6.98
C ALA A 38 2.93 0.90 -6.44
N SER A 39 2.65 1.12 -5.15
CA SER A 39 1.47 0.57 -4.45
C SER A 39 0.38 1.60 -4.20
N SER A 40 0.25 2.59 -5.09
CA SER A 40 -0.85 3.56 -5.05
C SER A 40 -2.20 2.87 -5.29
N PHE A 41 -3.21 3.24 -4.51
CA PHE A 41 -4.54 2.69 -4.65
C PHE A 41 -5.61 3.71 -4.26
N THR A 42 -6.84 3.44 -4.68
CA THR A 42 -8.03 4.15 -4.24
C THR A 42 -9.13 3.16 -3.90
N ILE A 43 -10.01 3.51 -2.95
CA ILE A 43 -11.21 2.71 -2.68
C ILE A 43 -12.28 3.11 -3.69
N VAL A 44 -12.85 2.14 -4.39
CA VAL A 44 -13.84 2.38 -5.46
C VAL A 44 -15.08 3.08 -4.89
N PRO A 45 -15.71 4.03 -5.60
CA PRO A 45 -16.96 4.64 -5.17
C PRO A 45 -18.03 3.59 -4.89
N GLY A 46 -18.67 3.66 -3.72
CA GLY A 46 -19.65 2.67 -3.26
C GLY A 46 -19.05 1.49 -2.48
N SER A 47 -17.72 1.41 -2.36
CA SER A 47 -16.99 0.53 -1.44
C SER A 47 -16.50 1.33 -0.22
N PRO A 48 -16.43 0.75 1.00
CA PRO A 48 -16.80 -0.62 1.37
C PRO A 48 -18.31 -0.87 1.31
N THR A 49 -18.69 -2.12 1.03
CA THR A 49 -20.07 -2.61 1.05
C THR A 49 -20.26 -3.64 2.14
N CYS A 50 -21.45 -3.66 2.75
CA CYS A 50 -21.86 -4.70 3.68
C CYS A 50 -22.89 -5.60 2.99
N VAL A 51 -22.65 -6.91 2.99
CA VAL A 51 -23.50 -7.90 2.32
C VAL A 51 -23.95 -8.95 3.34
N ASP A 52 -25.25 -9.18 3.45
CA ASP A 52 -25.80 -10.28 4.24
C ASP A 52 -25.52 -11.61 3.53
N VAL A 53 -24.75 -12.47 4.18
CA VAL A 53 -24.43 -13.82 3.73
C VAL A 53 -24.93 -14.81 4.79
N GLY A 54 -26.17 -15.28 4.62
CA GLY A 54 -26.74 -16.32 5.48
C GLY A 54 -27.19 -15.83 6.85
N GLY A 55 -27.55 -14.55 6.98
CA GLY A 55 -27.93 -13.89 8.23
C GLY A 55 -26.77 -13.14 8.90
N ASP A 56 -25.57 -13.20 8.32
CA ASP A 56 -24.37 -12.54 8.80
C ASP A 56 -23.94 -11.44 7.82
N ASN A 57 -23.88 -10.21 8.32
CA ASN A 57 -23.37 -9.06 7.58
C ASN A 57 -21.84 -9.18 7.40
N GLN A 58 -21.35 -9.16 6.15
CA GLN A 58 -19.94 -9.25 5.84
C GLN A 58 -19.45 -8.02 5.08
N ILE A 59 -18.28 -7.50 5.49
CA ILE A 59 -17.66 -6.34 4.84
C ILE A 59 -16.83 -6.81 3.65
N THR A 60 -17.07 -6.17 2.51
CA THR A 60 -16.30 -6.33 1.28
C THR A 60 -15.73 -4.99 0.87
N VAL A 61 -14.43 -4.96 0.58
CA VAL A 61 -13.69 -3.77 0.17
C VAL A 61 -13.12 -4.01 -1.22
N VAL A 62 -13.59 -3.24 -2.17
CA VAL A 62 -13.05 -3.17 -3.53
C VAL A 62 -12.12 -1.97 -3.63
N VAL A 63 -10.91 -2.20 -4.13
CA VAL A 63 -9.91 -1.17 -4.40
C VAL A 63 -9.56 -1.16 -5.88
N GLN A 64 -9.22 0.02 -6.38
CA GLN A 64 -8.63 0.22 -7.68
C GLN A 64 -7.13 0.46 -7.52
N ASN A 65 -6.33 -0.31 -8.26
CA ASN A 65 -4.90 -0.12 -8.32
C ASN A 65 -4.57 1.07 -9.24
N THR A 66 -4.13 2.17 -8.65
CA THR A 66 -3.67 3.38 -9.36
C THR A 66 -2.14 3.46 -9.44
N GLY A 67 -1.45 2.45 -8.93
CA GLY A 67 -0.01 2.31 -8.94
C GLY A 67 0.52 1.62 -10.20
N THR A 68 1.81 1.29 -10.17
CA THR A 68 2.53 0.67 -11.30
C THR A 68 2.81 -0.81 -11.11
N THR A 69 2.53 -1.37 -9.92
CA THR A 69 2.75 -2.78 -9.58
C THR A 69 1.47 -3.44 -9.11
N SER A 70 1.33 -4.76 -9.27
CA SER A 70 0.16 -5.51 -8.79
C SER A 70 0.03 -5.39 -7.26
N LEU A 71 -1.19 -5.14 -6.78
CA LEU A 71 -1.51 -5.02 -5.35
C LEU A 71 -1.99 -6.36 -4.80
N GLY A 72 -1.40 -6.83 -3.72
CA GLY A 72 -1.91 -7.96 -2.93
C GLY A 72 -1.78 -7.68 -1.44
N LYS A 73 -2.07 -8.66 -0.59
CA LYS A 73 -1.98 -8.48 0.88
C LYS A 73 -0.64 -7.89 1.35
N ALA A 74 0.48 -8.30 0.74
CA ALA A 74 1.82 -7.84 1.10
C ALA A 74 2.10 -6.37 0.75
N SER A 75 1.28 -5.76 -0.12
CA SER A 75 1.37 -4.34 -0.48
C SER A 75 0.80 -3.43 0.60
N PHE A 76 -0.05 -3.96 1.47
CA PHE A 76 -0.69 -3.22 2.56
C PHE A 76 0.15 -3.33 3.82
N VAL A 77 0.57 -2.18 4.35
CA VAL A 77 1.29 -2.07 5.63
C VAL A 77 0.34 -2.01 6.82
N GLN A 78 -0.92 -1.67 6.57
CA GLN A 78 -1.99 -1.66 7.56
C GLN A 78 -3.31 -1.98 6.86
N ALA A 79 -4.09 -2.87 7.47
CA ALA A 79 -5.48 -3.07 7.11
C ALA A 79 -6.27 -3.27 8.40
N GLN A 80 -7.23 -2.39 8.64
CA GLN A 80 -8.01 -2.41 9.86
C GLN A 80 -9.49 -2.21 9.58
N VAL A 81 -10.31 -2.89 10.38
CA VAL A 81 -11.76 -2.65 10.47
C VAL A 81 -12.06 -2.37 11.94
N ASP A 82 -12.56 -1.18 12.25
CA ASP A 82 -12.85 -0.70 13.62
C ASP A 82 -11.68 -0.83 14.60
N GLY A 83 -10.45 -0.73 14.08
CA GLY A 83 -9.22 -0.86 14.86
C GLY A 83 -8.70 -2.30 15.01
N THR A 84 -9.46 -3.31 14.56
CA THR A 84 -9.00 -4.71 14.47
C THR A 84 -8.16 -4.91 13.22
N ASP A 85 -7.00 -5.53 13.35
CA ASP A 85 -6.13 -5.85 12.21
C ASP A 85 -6.72 -7.01 11.38
N VAL A 86 -6.93 -6.75 10.09
CA VAL A 86 -7.49 -7.70 9.11
C VAL A 86 -6.48 -8.03 8.00
N SER A 87 -5.19 -7.73 8.20
CA SER A 87 -4.14 -7.99 7.23
C SER A 87 -4.04 -9.47 6.82
N GLY A 88 -4.43 -10.40 7.70
CA GLY A 88 -4.52 -11.83 7.42
C GLY A 88 -5.66 -12.23 6.47
N ASP A 89 -6.74 -11.44 6.43
CA ASP A 89 -7.96 -11.72 5.66
C ASP A 89 -7.95 -11.04 4.28
N LEU A 90 -6.90 -10.26 3.98
CA LEU A 90 -6.73 -9.66 2.67
C LEU A 90 -6.45 -10.71 1.59
N SER A 91 -7.00 -10.46 0.41
CA SER A 91 -6.78 -11.26 -0.77
C SER A 91 -5.31 -11.27 -1.19
N ASP A 92 -4.78 -12.47 -1.42
CA ASP A 92 -3.50 -12.68 -2.10
C ASP A 92 -3.62 -12.60 -3.63
N THR A 93 -4.84 -12.47 -4.15
CA THR A 93 -5.06 -12.31 -5.58
C THR A 93 -4.57 -10.93 -5.99
N GLY A 94 -3.51 -10.90 -6.81
CA GLY A 94 -2.95 -9.66 -7.32
C GLY A 94 -3.98 -8.85 -8.12
N ILE A 95 -4.13 -7.57 -7.77
CA ILE A 95 -4.92 -6.60 -8.51
C ILE A 95 -3.95 -5.84 -9.42
N ASP A 96 -4.02 -6.11 -10.71
CA ASP A 96 -3.12 -5.53 -11.70
C ASP A 96 -3.28 -4.00 -11.81
N PRO A 97 -2.23 -3.28 -12.25
CA PRO A 97 -2.29 -1.83 -12.48
C PRO A 97 -3.50 -1.43 -13.34
N ASN A 98 -4.17 -0.35 -12.95
CA ASN A 98 -5.40 0.18 -13.55
C ASN A 98 -6.63 -0.76 -13.48
N SER A 99 -6.53 -1.88 -12.77
CA SER A 99 -7.67 -2.78 -12.52
C SER A 99 -8.27 -2.53 -11.14
N ALA A 100 -9.53 -2.91 -10.97
CA ALA A 100 -10.22 -2.91 -9.67
C ALA A 100 -10.56 -4.34 -9.28
N GLY A 101 -10.44 -4.64 -7.98
CA GLY A 101 -10.73 -5.96 -7.44
C GLY A 101 -11.02 -5.92 -5.94
N PRO A 102 -11.69 -6.96 -5.40
CA PRO A 102 -11.87 -7.10 -3.98
C PRO A 102 -10.53 -7.39 -3.31
N ILE A 103 -10.12 -6.53 -2.37
CA ILE A 103 -8.94 -6.77 -1.53
C ILE A 103 -9.32 -7.39 -0.18
N LEU A 104 -10.53 -7.11 0.30
CA LEU A 104 -11.11 -7.77 1.46
C LEU A 104 -12.48 -8.27 1.02
N SER A 105 -12.75 -9.56 1.23
CA SER A 105 -14.03 -10.17 0.85
C SER A 105 -14.49 -11.08 1.97
N GLY A 106 -15.68 -10.81 2.48
CA GLY A 106 -16.31 -11.69 3.46
C GLY A 106 -15.80 -11.55 4.89
N TYR A 107 -15.28 -10.37 5.27
CA TYR A 107 -14.86 -10.15 6.65
C TYR A 107 -16.08 -10.01 7.57
N ASP A 108 -16.15 -10.85 8.59
CA ASP A 108 -17.28 -11.03 9.50
C ASP A 108 -17.09 -10.33 10.85
N CYS A 109 -16.16 -9.37 10.94
CA CYS A 109 -15.82 -8.68 12.18
C CYS A 109 -15.26 -9.59 13.29
N GLY A 110 -14.72 -10.76 12.91
CA GLY A 110 -14.04 -11.69 13.82
C GLY A 110 -14.98 -12.63 14.57
N ASN A 111 -16.26 -12.73 14.16
CA ASN A 111 -17.24 -13.57 14.82
C ASN A 111 -17.24 -15.00 14.27
N THR A 112 -16.64 -15.92 15.02
CA THR A 112 -16.67 -17.37 14.70
C THR A 112 -18.00 -18.07 15.02
N GLY A 113 -19.07 -17.34 15.35
CA GLY A 113 -20.35 -17.94 15.74
C GLY A 113 -21.53 -16.97 15.79
N ALA A 114 -22.35 -17.00 14.72
CA ALA A 114 -23.74 -16.52 14.63
C ALA A 114 -24.00 -15.03 14.91
N GLY A 115 -23.25 -14.19 14.22
CA GLY A 115 -23.54 -12.77 14.04
C GLY A 115 -22.39 -12.17 13.26
N GLY A 116 -22.60 -11.78 12.02
CA GLY A 116 -21.59 -11.07 11.23
C GLY A 116 -21.19 -9.73 11.86
N CYS A 117 -20.69 -8.81 11.05
CA CYS A 117 -20.56 -7.42 11.46
C CYS A 117 -21.91 -6.89 11.95
N ASP A 118 -22.02 -6.64 13.26
CA ASP A 118 -23.25 -6.16 13.90
C ASP A 118 -23.82 -4.93 13.16
N HIS A 119 -25.14 -4.71 13.27
CA HIS A 119 -25.77 -3.51 12.75
C HIS A 119 -25.05 -2.24 13.24
N GLY A 120 -24.61 -1.37 12.32
CA GLY A 120 -23.83 -0.21 12.72
C GLY A 120 -22.91 0.36 11.66
N SER A 121 -22.15 1.38 12.05
CA SER A 121 -21.12 1.99 11.21
C SER A 121 -19.77 1.36 11.50
N HIS A 122 -19.15 0.79 10.47
CA HIS A 122 -17.81 0.24 10.51
C HIS A 122 -16.84 1.14 9.73
N THR A 123 -15.65 1.33 10.26
CA THR A 123 -14.60 2.12 9.62
C THR A 123 -13.48 1.21 9.13
N VAL A 124 -13.28 1.21 7.81
CA VAL A 124 -12.19 0.49 7.16
C VAL A 124 -11.02 1.46 6.90
N ILE A 125 -9.84 1.07 7.35
CA ILE A 125 -8.58 1.77 7.11
C ILE A 125 -7.66 0.83 6.35
N LEU A 126 -7.23 1.24 5.16
CA LEU A 126 -6.22 0.55 4.37
C LEU A 126 -5.04 1.49 4.17
N SER A 127 -3.82 1.01 4.39
CA SER A 127 -2.61 1.77 4.11
C SER A 127 -1.62 0.93 3.32
N THR A 128 -1.03 1.53 2.29
CA THR A 128 0.16 1.01 1.61
C THR A 128 1.33 1.94 1.86
N ALA A 129 2.51 1.62 1.32
CA ALA A 129 3.66 2.53 1.36
C ALA A 129 3.40 3.89 0.67
N SER A 130 2.35 3.97 -0.17
CA SER A 130 1.98 5.17 -0.92
C SER A 130 1.06 6.13 -0.17
N GLY A 131 0.31 5.64 0.82
CA GLY A 131 -0.71 6.41 1.50
C GLY A 131 -1.77 5.56 2.20
N THR A 132 -2.67 6.25 2.89
CA THR A 132 -3.76 5.68 3.67
C THR A 132 -5.10 6.11 3.10
N ALA A 133 -6.02 5.16 2.96
CA ALA A 133 -7.41 5.39 2.62
C ALA A 133 -8.30 4.93 3.78
N GLN A 134 -9.21 5.80 4.20
CA GLN A 134 -10.20 5.51 5.24
C GLN A 134 -11.60 5.72 4.68
N ARG A 135 -12.49 4.74 4.90
CA ARG A 135 -13.89 4.80 4.50
C ARG A 135 -14.78 4.11 5.53
N SER A 136 -15.94 4.68 5.78
CA SER A 136 -16.96 4.08 6.63
C SER A 136 -18.05 3.42 5.78
N VAL A 137 -18.55 2.28 6.24
CA VAL A 137 -19.74 1.60 5.71
C VAL A 137 -20.75 1.43 6.83
N VAL A 138 -22.04 1.52 6.51
CA VAL A 138 -23.12 1.22 7.47
C VAL A 138 -23.71 -0.12 7.09
N CYS A 139 -23.62 -1.09 7.99
CA CYS A 139 -24.27 -2.39 7.87
C CYS A 139 -25.75 -2.26 8.30
N PRO A 140 -26.69 -2.66 7.43
CA PRO A 140 -28.13 -2.60 7.71
C PRO A 140 -28.53 -3.60 8.78
#